data_AF-C7R5D3-F1
#
_entry.id   AF-C7R5D3-F1
#
_cell.length_a   1.000
_cell.length_b   1.000
_cell.length_c   1.000
_cell.angle_alpha   90.00
_cell.angle_beta   90.00
_cell.angle_gamma   90.00
#
_symmetry.space_group_name_H-M   'P 1'
#
loop_
_entity.id
_entity.type
_entity.pdbx_description
1 polymer ?
#
loop_
_entity_poly.entity_id
_entity_poly.type
_entity_poly.pdbx_seq_one_letter_code
_entity_poly.pdbx_strand_id
1 'polypeptide(L)'
;MTTVISASRTAFNDTHSAMTHAAAALEHLITQRQRDVAAAMAHYEATGVSEHYQAHEQQWTARANDVLATIHALKDAVMSAHDTTQLTCSRLSALARRG
;
A
#
# COMPACT_ATOMS: atom_id res chain seq x y z
N MET A 1 -18.30 28.71 -1.83
CA MET A 1 -17.31 28.08 -2.74
C MET A 1 -16.06 27.62 -1.98
N THR A 2 -15.45 28.47 -1.14
CA THR A 2 -14.27 28.14 -0.32
C THR A 2 -14.48 26.94 0.63
N THR A 3 -15.65 26.84 1.28
CA THR A 3 -16.01 25.73 2.18
C THR A 3 -16.06 24.36 1.49
N VAL A 4 -16.52 24.32 0.23
CA VAL A 4 -16.59 23.08 -0.55
C VAL A 4 -15.18 22.65 -0.97
N ILE A 5 -14.33 23.59 -1.40
CA ILE A 5 -12.94 23.30 -1.76
C ILE A 5 -12.16 22.77 -0.55
N SER A 6 -12.35 23.35 0.64
CA SER A 6 -11.72 22.85 1.87
C SER A 6 -12.23 21.46 2.27
N ALA A 7 -13.55 21.22 2.20
CA ALA A 7 -14.12 19.91 2.53
C ALA A 7 -13.61 18.81 1.58
N SER A 8 -13.56 19.07 0.28
CA SER A 8 -13.00 18.13 -0.71
C SER A 8 -11.52 17.83 -0.45
N ARG A 9 -10.73 18.84 -0.09
CA ARG A 9 -9.32 18.66 0.27
C ARG A 9 -9.15 17.77 1.50
N THR A 10 -9.94 18.01 2.55
CA THR A 10 -9.90 17.19 3.77
C THR A 10 -10.28 15.75 3.48
N ALA A 11 -11.42 15.51 2.82
CA ALA A 11 -11.86 14.15 2.49
C ALA A 11 -10.84 13.38 1.64
N PHE A 12 -10.18 14.06 0.70
CA PHE A 12 -9.12 13.47 -0.09
C PHE A 12 -7.88 13.12 0.76
N ASN A 13 -7.44 14.03 1.62
CA ASN A 13 -6.31 13.79 2.52
C ASN A 13 -6.57 12.62 3.49
N ASP A 14 -7.79 12.51 4.01
CA ASP A 14 -8.20 11.42 4.90
C ASP A 14 -8.14 10.07 4.17
N THR A 15 -8.66 10.03 2.93
CA THR A 15 -8.61 8.84 2.08
C THR A 15 -7.16 8.44 1.76
N HIS A 16 -6.32 9.41 1.40
CA HIS A 16 -4.89 9.20 1.14
C HIS A 16 -4.18 8.61 2.38
N SER A 17 -4.43 9.18 3.57
CA SER A 17 -3.86 8.69 4.82
C SER A 17 -4.32 7.26 5.12
N ALA A 18 -5.62 6.98 5.05
CA ALA A 18 -6.17 5.64 5.29
C ALA A 18 -5.57 4.59 4.34
N MET A 19 -5.46 4.91 3.04
CA MET A 19 -4.84 4.01 2.06
C MET A 19 -3.36 3.78 2.35
N THR A 20 -2.61 4.82 2.69
CA THR A 20 -1.18 4.71 3.03
C THR A 20 -0.98 3.81 4.26
N HIS A 21 -1.83 3.95 5.28
CA HIS A 21 -1.79 3.09 6.46
C HIS A 21 -2.13 1.63 6.14
N ALA A 22 -3.17 1.38 5.37
CA ALA A 22 -3.56 0.03 4.96
C ALA A 22 -2.46 -0.66 4.15
N ALA A 23 -1.86 0.07 3.19
CA ALA A 23 -0.74 -0.42 2.39
C ALA A 23 0.46 -0.82 3.27
N ALA A 24 0.87 0.05 4.20
CA ALA A 24 1.98 -0.23 5.12
C ALA A 24 1.70 -1.45 6.02
N ALA A 25 0.47 -1.59 6.51
CA ALA A 25 0.08 -2.75 7.32
C ALA A 25 0.15 -4.07 6.52
N LEU A 26 -0.31 -4.05 5.27
CA LEU A 26 -0.23 -5.23 4.38
C LEU A 26 1.22 -5.59 4.04
N GLU A 27 2.06 -4.60 3.69
CA GLU A 27 3.49 -4.79 3.46
C GLU A 27 4.18 -5.42 4.69
N HIS A 28 3.88 -4.92 5.88
CA HIS A 28 4.43 -5.44 7.12
C HIS A 28 4.02 -6.90 7.37
N LEU A 29 2.74 -7.23 7.24
CA LEU A 29 2.23 -8.59 7.47
C LEU A 29 2.81 -9.61 6.48
N ILE A 30 2.91 -9.25 5.20
CA ILE A 30 3.47 -10.12 4.17
C ILE A 30 4.96 -10.38 4.46
N THR A 31 5.73 -9.33 4.71
CA THR A 31 7.18 -9.47 4.98
C THR A 31 7.46 -10.17 6.29
N GLN A 32 6.60 -10.00 7.31
CA GLN A 32 6.69 -10.76 8.55
C GLN A 32 6.45 -12.26 8.30
N ARG A 33 5.37 -12.64 7.61
CA ARG A 33 5.12 -14.06 7.27
C ARG A 33 6.27 -14.66 6.47
N GLN A 34 6.84 -13.92 5.50
CA GLN A 34 8.03 -14.37 4.75
C GLN A 34 9.18 -14.76 5.68
N ARG A 35 9.50 -13.90 6.66
CA ARG A 35 10.57 -14.18 7.63
C ARG A 35 10.25 -15.36 8.53
N ASP A 36 9.03 -15.42 9.05
CA ASP A 36 8.60 -16.47 9.96
C ASP A 36 8.63 -17.84 9.28
N VAL A 37 8.18 -17.92 8.02
CA VAL A 37 8.22 -19.17 7.24
C VAL A 37 9.64 -19.55 6.84
N ALA A 38 10.49 -18.60 6.45
CA ALA A 38 11.89 -18.89 6.15
C ALA A 38 12.61 -19.48 7.38
N ALA A 39 12.36 -18.94 8.58
CA ALA A 39 12.90 -19.45 9.83
C ALA A 39 12.37 -20.86 10.15
N ALA A 40 11.06 -21.09 9.97
CA ALA A 40 10.47 -22.42 10.16
C ALA A 40 11.02 -23.44 9.16
N MET A 41 11.25 -23.05 7.90
CA MET A 41 11.77 -23.94 6.86
C MET A 41 13.19 -24.40 7.11
N ALA A 42 14.05 -23.52 7.64
CA ALA A 42 15.38 -23.91 8.08
C ALA A 42 15.35 -25.04 9.13
N HIS A 43 14.29 -25.08 9.95
CA HIS A 43 14.08 -26.17 10.91
C HIS A 43 13.55 -27.45 10.24
N TYR A 44 12.64 -27.34 9.28
CA TYR A 44 12.04 -28.49 8.59
C TYR A 44 13.02 -29.22 7.66
N GLU A 45 13.93 -28.52 6.97
CA GLU A 45 14.96 -29.14 6.15
C GLU A 45 15.84 -30.10 6.97
N ALA A 46 16.10 -29.78 8.24
CA ALA A 46 16.82 -30.67 9.15
C ALA A 46 16.06 -31.97 9.50
N THR A 47 14.73 -32.00 9.31
CA THR A 47 13.85 -33.14 9.64
C THR A 47 13.43 -33.98 8.43
N GLY A 48 13.73 -33.54 7.20
CA GLY A 48 13.50 -34.32 5.97
C GLY A 48 12.09 -34.27 5.36
N VAL A 49 11.17 -33.45 5.87
CA VAL A 49 9.76 -33.35 5.38
C VAL A 49 9.57 -32.26 4.30
N SER A 50 10.65 -31.86 3.62
CA SER A 50 10.81 -30.55 2.95
C SER A 50 10.06 -30.36 1.61
N GLU A 51 9.96 -31.40 0.79
CA GLU A 51 9.72 -31.21 -0.66
C GLU A 51 8.31 -30.70 -1.00
N HIS A 52 7.27 -31.25 -0.36
CA HIS A 52 5.89 -30.80 -0.59
C HIS A 52 5.68 -29.38 -0.07
N TYR A 53 6.29 -29.03 1.06
CA TYR A 53 6.16 -27.70 1.65
C TYR A 53 6.90 -26.63 0.83
N GLN A 54 8.10 -26.94 0.31
CA GLN A 54 8.85 -26.01 -0.54
C GLN A 54 8.04 -25.53 -1.75
N ALA A 55 7.32 -26.44 -2.43
CA ALA A 55 6.49 -26.07 -3.57
C ALA A 55 5.34 -25.12 -3.19
N HIS A 56 4.70 -25.32 -2.03
CA HIS A 56 3.67 -24.42 -1.51
C HIS A 56 4.25 -23.05 -1.15
N GLU A 57 5.42 -23.01 -0.52
CA GLU A 57 6.05 -21.74 -0.14
C GLU A 57 6.55 -20.93 -1.34
N GLN A 58 7.02 -21.60 -2.40
CA GLN A 58 7.35 -20.94 -3.67
C GLN A 58 6.11 -20.28 -4.29
N GLN A 59 4.98 -21.00 -4.34
CA GLN A 59 3.72 -20.45 -4.85
C GLN A 59 3.21 -19.29 -4.00
N TRP A 60 3.34 -19.41 -2.67
CA TRP A 60 2.96 -18.33 -1.77
C TRP A 60 3.84 -17.10 -1.97
N THR A 61 5.16 -17.27 -2.08
CA THR A 61 6.11 -16.17 -2.29
C THR A 61 5.82 -15.43 -3.59
N ALA A 62 5.55 -16.16 -4.67
CA ALA A 62 5.16 -15.56 -5.95
C ALA A 62 3.92 -14.66 -5.79
N ARG A 63 2.84 -15.18 -5.20
CA ARG A 63 1.61 -14.43 -4.96
C ARG A 63 1.79 -13.25 -4.01
N ALA A 64 2.61 -13.41 -2.97
CA ALA A 64 2.96 -12.36 -2.04
C ALA A 64 3.66 -11.19 -2.75
N ASN A 65 4.60 -11.50 -3.66
CA ASN A 65 5.28 -10.50 -4.47
C ASN A 65 4.31 -9.78 -5.42
N ASP A 66 3.36 -10.49 -6.03
CA ASP A 66 2.32 -9.86 -6.87
C ASP A 66 1.45 -8.87 -6.08
N VAL A 67 1.09 -9.23 -4.84
CA VAL A 67 0.33 -8.36 -3.93
C VAL A 67 1.17 -7.14 -3.56
N LEU A 68 2.45 -7.31 -3.21
CA LEU A 68 3.35 -6.19 -2.91
C LEU A 68 3.51 -5.26 -4.13
N ALA A 69 3.65 -5.80 -5.33
CA ALA A 69 3.71 -5.01 -6.56
C ALA A 69 2.41 -4.21 -6.77
N THR A 70 1.26 -4.83 -6.51
CA THR A 70 -0.05 -4.15 -6.58
C THR A 70 -0.15 -3.02 -5.54
N ILE A 71 0.32 -3.26 -4.31
CA ILE A 71 0.34 -2.24 -3.26
C ILE A 71 1.25 -1.07 -3.66
N HIS A 72 2.43 -1.33 -4.20
CA HIS A 72 3.33 -0.29 -4.68
C HIS A 72 2.70 0.54 -5.82
N ALA A 73 2.12 -0.12 -6.82
CA ALA A 73 1.42 0.56 -7.90
C ALA A 73 0.25 1.42 -7.39
N LEU A 74 -0.49 0.93 -6.39
CA LEU A 74 -1.55 1.68 -5.74
C LEU A 74 -1.01 2.91 -4.99
N LYS A 75 0.11 2.78 -4.26
CA LYS A 75 0.76 3.92 -3.58
C LYS A 75 1.17 4.99 -4.58
N ASP A 76 1.80 4.62 -5.69
CA ASP A 76 2.21 5.56 -6.73
C ASP A 76 1.01 6.30 -7.34
N ALA A 77 -0.07 5.56 -7.64
CA ALA A 77 -1.31 6.15 -8.16
C ALA A 77 -1.94 7.14 -7.16
N VAL A 78 -1.98 6.79 -5.88
CA VAL A 78 -2.53 7.63 -4.81
C VAL A 78 -1.68 8.88 -4.58
N MET A 79 -0.34 8.77 -4.63
CA MET A 79 0.58 9.91 -4.55
C MET A 79 0.40 10.86 -5.74
N SER A 80 0.33 10.33 -6.96
CA SER A 80 0.10 11.14 -8.17
C SER A 80 -1.25 11.88 -8.12
N ALA A 81 -2.30 11.19 -7.66
CA ALA A 81 -3.61 11.79 -7.47
C ALA A 81 -3.59 12.88 -6.38
N HIS A 82 -2.78 12.71 -5.34
CA HIS A 82 -2.61 13.70 -4.28
C HIS A 82 -2.02 15.01 -4.80
N ASP A 83 -0.92 14.94 -5.52
CA ASP A 83 -0.26 16.13 -6.07
C ASP A 83 -1.20 16.91 -7.00
N THR A 84 -1.93 16.18 -7.86
CA THR A 84 -2.91 16.77 -8.79
C THR A 84 -4.06 17.45 -8.05
N THR A 85 -4.59 16.80 -7.00
CA THR A 85 -5.69 17.32 -6.19
C THR A 85 -5.26 18.55 -5.39
N GLN A 86 -4.06 18.54 -4.81
CA GLN A 86 -3.50 19.67 -4.07
C GLN A 86 -3.33 20.89 -4.98
N LEU A 87 -2.77 20.70 -6.18
CA LEU A 87 -2.60 21.76 -7.16
C LEU A 87 -3.95 22.35 -7.59
N THR A 88 -4.91 21.48 -7.91
CA THR A 88 -6.26 21.89 -8.33
C THR A 88 -6.97 22.69 -7.24
N CYS A 89 -6.99 22.17 -6.00
CA CYS A 89 -7.62 22.87 -4.88
C CYS A 89 -6.94 24.22 -4.59
N SER A 90 -5.61 24.31 -4.79
CA SER A 90 -4.86 25.56 -4.57
C SER A 90 -5.20 26.62 -5.61
N ARG A 91 -5.32 26.22 -6.88
CA ARG A 91 -5.79 27.10 -7.97
C ARG A 91 -7.22 27.57 -7.71
N LEU A 92 -8.14 26.67 -7.36
CA LEU A 92 -9.52 27.02 -7.05
C LEU A 92 -9.63 27.97 -5.86
N SER A 93 -8.83 27.75 -4.80
CA SER A 93 -8.74 28.64 -3.64
C SER A 93 -8.18 30.02 -3.99
N ALA A 94 -7.26 30.11 -4.96
CA ALA A 94 -6.75 31.38 -5.45
C ALA A 94 -7.82 32.13 -6.27
N LEU A 95 -8.55 31.43 -7.15
CA LEU A 95 -9.64 32.01 -7.94
C LEU A 95 -10.78 32.51 -7.04
N ALA A 96 -11.20 31.71 -6.06
CA ALA A 96 -12.26 32.07 -5.12
C ALA A 96 -11.91 33.22 -4.16
N ARG A 97 -10.64 33.64 -4.09
CA ARG A 97 -10.21 34.84 -3.33
C ARG A 97 -10.16 36.10 -4.19
N ARG A 98 -10.19 35.95 -5.52
CA ARG A 98 -10.06 37.06 -6.49
C ARG A 98 -11.41 37.53 -7.04
N GLY A 99 -12.44 36.69 -6.99
CA GLY A 99 -13.83 37.06 -7.28
C GLY A 99 -14.61 37.21 -6.00
#